data_AF-A0A183E2N4-F1
#
_entry.id   AF-A0A183E2N4-F1
#
_cell.length_a   1.000
_cell.length_b   1.000
_cell.length_c   1.000
_cell.angle_alpha   90.00
_cell.angle_beta   90.00
_cell.angle_gamma   90.00
#
_symmetry.space_group_name_H-M   'P 1'
#
loop_
_entity.id
_entity.type
_entity.pdbx_description
1 polymer ?
#
loop_
_entity_poly.entity_id
_entity_poly.type
_entity_poly.pdbx_seq_one_letter_code
_entity_poly.pdbx_strand_id
1 'polypeptide(L)'
;MDGRFPKLRKNAEAAACCLSRYSFLFVMPTLVRGYQRQLEENDMYEPLPEQDSETATRRMTEVMRCESGVKIIYPETMTVEGYEKYEECKVSGARRLTQKQSNIPKLARNYNIFHLLQPVALGLLIRYFRYDSPLSKRDAYLAALGVGMTSIMIPIIHHPYFHFLLKFGLELKTACSGMIMQKVSIFFSKIYFLSCRERSRFSKIALHPEGIEPLLFASGQMCYYYTTDPLL
;
A
#
# COMPACT_ATOMS: atom_id res chain seq x y z
N MET A 1 -2.97 24.50 -16.18
CA MET A 1 -2.06 24.04 -15.11
C MET A 1 -0.75 23.72 -15.77
N ASP A 2 0.27 24.53 -15.52
CA ASP A 2 1.61 24.32 -16.06
C ASP A 2 2.13 23.03 -15.43
N GLY A 3 2.25 21.95 -16.21
CA GLY A 3 2.58 20.60 -15.73
C GLY A 3 3.99 20.41 -15.13
N ARG A 4 4.56 21.46 -14.53
CA ARG A 4 5.80 21.40 -13.75
C ARG A 4 5.44 21.18 -12.29
N PHE A 5 5.62 19.95 -11.81
CA PHE A 5 5.53 19.65 -10.40
C PHE A 5 6.47 20.57 -9.60
N PRO A 6 6.00 21.15 -8.50
CA PRO A 6 6.87 21.93 -7.65
C PRO A 6 7.98 21.04 -7.08
N LYS A 7 9.17 21.62 -6.88
CA LYS A 7 10.30 20.89 -6.31
C LYS A 7 10.02 20.57 -4.84
N LEU A 8 9.62 19.32 -4.58
CA LEU A 8 9.34 18.79 -3.25
C LEU A 8 10.59 18.76 -2.36
N ARG A 9 10.38 18.78 -1.04
CA ARG A 9 11.48 18.68 -0.07
C ARG A 9 11.95 17.22 0.07
N LYS A 10 13.25 17.02 0.27
CA LYS A 10 13.82 15.69 0.54
C LYS A 10 13.22 15.09 1.80
N ASN A 11 12.99 13.77 1.78
CA ASN A 11 12.32 13.08 2.87
C ASN A 11 13.07 13.21 4.21
N ALA A 12 12.40 13.77 5.22
CA ALA A 12 12.96 13.99 6.55
C ALA A 12 13.28 12.67 7.30
N GLU A 13 12.56 11.58 7.00
CA GLU A 13 12.80 10.27 7.61
C GLU A 13 14.13 9.65 7.14
N ALA A 14 14.48 9.86 5.87
CA ALA A 14 15.73 9.37 5.29
C ALA A 14 16.95 10.07 5.91
N ALA A 15 16.81 11.35 6.28
CA ALA A 15 17.88 12.15 6.89
C ALA A 15 17.95 12.02 8.43
N ALA A 16 16.95 11.43 9.09
CA ALA A 16 16.86 11.38 10.55
C ALA A 16 17.82 10.35 11.18
N CYS A 17 18.34 10.67 12.38
CA CYS A 17 19.09 9.74 13.21
C CYS A 17 18.18 8.63 13.79
N CYS A 18 18.77 7.53 14.28
CA CYS A 18 18.02 6.39 14.80
C CYS A 18 17.02 6.77 15.91
N LEU A 19 17.43 7.63 16.85
CA LEU A 19 16.56 8.10 17.94
C LEU A 19 15.42 8.99 17.42
N SER A 20 15.69 9.86 16.45
CA SER A 20 14.67 10.71 15.83
C SER A 20 13.66 9.90 15.02
N ARG A 21 14.09 8.79 14.39
CA ARG A 21 13.21 7.86 13.67
C ARG A 21 12.30 7.09 14.62
N TYR A 22 12.85 6.67 15.77
CA TYR A 22 12.10 5.95 16.80
C TYR A 22 11.05 6.83 17.50
N SER A 23 11.40 8.07 17.83
CA SER A 23 10.55 9.02 18.54
C SER A 23 9.65 9.88 17.64
N PHE A 24 9.70 9.69 16.31
CA PHE A 24 8.97 10.48 15.32
C PHE A 24 9.22 12.00 15.38
N LEU A 25 10.30 12.44 16.02
CA LEU A 25 10.64 13.86 16.16
C LEU A 25 10.86 14.55 14.81
N PHE A 26 11.20 13.80 13.76
CA PHE A 26 11.36 14.35 12.40
C PHE A 26 10.05 14.92 11.83
N VAL A 27 8.89 14.54 12.36
CA VAL A 27 7.57 15.04 11.94
C VAL A 27 7.22 16.39 12.60
N MET A 28 7.78 16.67 13.78
CA MET A 28 7.54 17.90 14.54
C MET A 28 7.72 19.20 13.73
N PRO A 29 8.78 19.41 12.92
CA PRO A 29 8.90 20.64 12.13
C PRO A 29 7.76 20.84 11.14
N THR A 30 7.14 19.77 10.65
CA THR A 30 5.99 19.84 9.76
C THR A 30 4.73 20.20 10.54
N LEU A 31 4.53 19.62 11.72
CA LEU A 31 3.40 19.94 12.59
C LEU A 31 3.44 21.40 13.07
N VAL A 32 4.61 21.89 13.47
CA VAL A 32 4.77 23.29 13.88
C VAL A 32 4.46 24.25 12.72
N ARG A 33 4.89 23.94 11.49
CA ARG A 33 4.54 24.74 10.32
C ARG A 33 3.05 24.70 10.02
N GLY A 34 2.42 23.52 10.10
CA GLY A 34 0.97 23.36 9.93
C GLY A 34 0.14 24.05 11.00
N TYR A 35 0.71 24.24 12.20
CA TYR A 35 0.09 25.04 13.26
C TYR A 35 0.17 26.54 12.96
N GLN A 36 1.27 27.01 12.36
CA GLN A 36 1.48 28.43 12.06
C GLN A 36 0.77 28.89 10.77
N ARG A 37 0.65 28.00 9.77
CA ARG A 37 0.05 28.31 8.47
C ARG A 37 -0.55 27.06 7.83
N GLN A 38 -1.49 27.26 6.90
CA GLN A 38 -2.02 26.17 6.08
C GLN A 38 -0.90 25.61 5.19
N LEU A 39 -0.77 24.28 5.17
CA LEU A 39 0.24 23.57 4.38
C LEU A 39 -0.14 23.60 2.89
N GLU A 40 0.82 23.97 2.06
CA GLU A 40 0.71 23.95 0.60
C GLU A 40 1.43 22.74 -0.01
N GLU A 41 1.14 22.42 -1.28
CA GLU A 41 1.79 21.31 -2.00
C GLU A 41 3.33 21.43 -2.01
N ASN A 42 3.85 22.67 -2.07
CA ASN A 42 5.28 22.98 -2.05
C ASN A 42 5.99 22.59 -0.72
N ASP A 43 5.23 22.49 0.38
CA ASP A 43 5.77 22.16 1.71
C ASP A 43 5.84 20.65 1.97
N MET A 44 5.31 19.85 1.04
CA MET A 44 5.27 18.40 1.17
C MET A 44 6.63 17.77 0.90
N TYR A 45 6.81 16.57 1.45
CA TYR A 45 8.02 15.78 1.29
C TYR A 45 7.88 14.78 0.15
N GLU A 46 8.98 14.54 -0.54
CA GLU A 46 9.12 13.45 -1.50
C GLU A 46 8.92 12.10 -0.79
N PRO A 47 8.21 11.13 -1.41
CA PRO A 47 8.08 9.79 -0.85
C PRO A 47 9.46 9.11 -0.69
N LEU A 48 9.54 8.11 0.20
CA LEU A 48 10.73 7.24 0.21
C LEU A 48 10.86 6.57 -1.16
N PRO A 49 12.07 6.40 -1.71
CA PRO A 49 12.27 5.70 -2.98
C PRO A 49 11.77 4.25 -2.93
N GLU A 50 11.73 3.65 -1.75
CA GLU A 50 11.15 2.33 -1.53
C GLU A 50 9.62 2.28 -1.63
N GLN A 51 8.94 3.40 -1.35
CA GLN A 51 7.49 3.55 -1.34
C GLN A 51 6.98 4.33 -2.56
N ASP A 52 7.85 4.58 -3.54
CA ASP A 52 7.44 5.16 -4.80
C ASP A 52 6.43 4.23 -5.52
N SER A 53 5.44 4.85 -6.17
CA SER A 53 4.32 4.15 -6.81
C SER A 53 4.78 3.16 -7.88
N GLU A 54 5.75 3.53 -8.72
CA GLU A 54 6.25 2.66 -9.78
C GLU A 54 6.98 1.46 -9.19
N THR A 55 7.85 1.72 -8.22
CA THR A 55 8.62 0.69 -7.53
C THR A 55 7.71 -0.28 -6.77
N ALA A 56 6.71 0.23 -6.03
CA ALA A 56 5.76 -0.57 -5.28
C ALA A 56 4.87 -1.43 -6.20
N THR A 57 4.32 -0.85 -7.27
CA THR A 57 3.53 -1.57 -8.27
C THR A 57 4.36 -2.62 -8.99
N ARG A 58 5.61 -2.30 -9.37
CA ARG A 58 6.51 -3.26 -10.02
C ARG A 58 6.79 -4.46 -9.12
N ARG A 59 7.18 -4.23 -7.86
CA ARG A 59 7.44 -5.30 -6.87
C ARG A 59 6.22 -6.20 -6.67
N MET A 60 5.04 -5.61 -6.52
CA MET A 60 3.80 -6.37 -6.34
C MET A 60 3.46 -7.20 -7.59
N THR A 61 3.65 -6.62 -8.77
CA THR A 61 3.42 -7.30 -10.06
C THR A 61 4.39 -8.47 -10.26
N GLU A 62 5.67 -8.29 -9.89
CA GLU A 62 6.68 -9.35 -9.94
C GLU A 62 6.32 -10.52 -9.01
N VAL A 63 5.94 -10.25 -7.76
CA VAL A 63 5.53 -11.31 -6.82
C VAL A 63 4.30 -12.05 -7.34
N MET A 64 3.29 -11.33 -7.82
CA MET A 64 2.09 -11.95 -8.39
C MET A 64 2.43 -12.82 -9.61
N ARG A 65 3.33 -12.37 -10.49
CA ARG A 65 3.78 -13.15 -11.66
C ARG A 65 4.55 -14.40 -11.26
N CYS A 66 5.46 -14.30 -10.28
CA CYS A 66 6.26 -15.44 -9.81
C CYS A 66 5.39 -16.54 -9.23
N GLU A 67 4.31 -16.19 -8.51
CA GLU A 67 3.44 -17.18 -7.88
C GLU A 67 2.48 -17.85 -8.84
N SER A 68 1.94 -17.12 -9.80
CA SER A 68 1.02 -17.72 -10.78
C SER A 68 1.72 -18.75 -11.68
N GLY A 69 3.06 -18.77 -11.79
CA GLY A 69 3.81 -19.67 -12.68
C GLY A 69 3.46 -19.51 -14.17
N VAL A 70 2.55 -18.59 -14.49
CA VAL A 70 1.97 -18.33 -15.80
C VAL A 70 2.60 -17.04 -16.30
N LYS A 71 3.38 -17.14 -17.38
CA LYS A 71 3.63 -15.99 -18.27
C LYS A 71 2.26 -15.55 -18.74
N ILE A 72 1.78 -14.37 -18.33
CA ILE A 72 0.51 -13.82 -18.81
C ILE A 72 0.64 -13.58 -20.31
N ILE A 73 0.30 -14.59 -21.10
CA ILE A 73 -0.20 -14.43 -22.46
C ILE A 73 -1.67 -14.04 -22.28
N TYR A 74 -2.11 -13.06 -23.07
CA TYR A 74 -3.36 -12.31 -22.95
C TYR A 74 -4.62 -13.10 -22.51
N PRO A 75 -5.61 -12.42 -21.87
CA PRO A 75 -6.82 -13.03 -21.29
C PRO A 75 -7.77 -13.73 -22.28
N GLU A 76 -7.41 -13.89 -23.55
CA GLU A 76 -8.26 -14.53 -24.55
C GLU A 76 -8.22 -16.07 -24.47
N THR A 77 -7.24 -16.65 -23.73
CA THR A 77 -7.03 -18.10 -23.60
C THR A 77 -6.91 -18.56 -22.14
N MET A 78 -7.64 -17.94 -21.21
CA MET A 78 -7.59 -18.33 -19.79
C MET A 78 -8.76 -19.25 -19.42
N THR A 79 -8.45 -20.50 -19.06
CA THR A 79 -9.43 -21.51 -18.62
C THR A 79 -9.95 -21.19 -17.22
N VAL A 80 -11.15 -21.70 -16.88
CA VAL A 80 -11.81 -21.47 -15.59
C VAL A 80 -10.95 -21.94 -14.41
N GLU A 81 -10.21 -23.05 -14.57
CA GLU A 81 -9.20 -23.54 -13.61
C GLU A 81 -8.03 -22.56 -13.38
N GLY A 82 -7.65 -21.80 -14.41
CA GLY A 82 -6.62 -20.77 -14.30
C GLY A 82 -7.05 -19.58 -13.44
N TYR A 83 -8.36 -19.31 -13.35
CA TYR A 83 -8.92 -18.24 -12.53
C TYR A 83 -8.93 -18.59 -11.04
N GLU A 84 -9.30 -19.82 -10.68
CA GLU A 84 -9.29 -20.31 -9.29
C GLU A 84 -7.86 -20.35 -8.73
N LYS A 85 -6.90 -20.85 -9.53
CA LYS A 85 -5.47 -20.85 -9.20
C LYS A 85 -4.87 -19.44 -9.08
N TYR A 86 -5.43 -18.47 -9.82
CA TYR A 86 -5.05 -17.06 -9.74
C TYR A 86 -5.56 -16.39 -8.44
N GLU A 87 -6.75 -16.75 -7.95
CA GLU A 87 -7.29 -16.25 -6.68
C GLU A 87 -6.52 -16.79 -5.46
N GLU A 88 -6.15 -18.08 -5.47
CA GLU A 88 -5.31 -18.68 -4.42
C GLU A 88 -3.88 -18.10 -4.41
N CYS A 89 -3.30 -17.83 -5.58
CA CYS A 89 -2.00 -17.15 -5.69
C CYS A 89 -2.06 -15.72 -5.13
N LYS A 90 -3.15 -14.98 -5.34
CA LYS A 90 -3.29 -13.60 -4.84
C LYS A 90 -3.17 -13.52 -3.32
N VAL A 91 -3.68 -14.53 -2.59
CA VAL A 91 -3.62 -14.60 -1.12
C VAL A 91 -2.22 -15.02 -0.64
N SER A 92 -1.54 -15.91 -1.37
CA SER A 92 -0.18 -16.35 -1.03
C SER A 92 0.89 -15.28 -1.26
N GLY A 93 0.73 -14.41 -2.27
CA GLY A 93 1.72 -13.38 -2.61
C GLY A 93 1.72 -12.20 -1.67
N ALA A 94 0.53 -11.81 -1.22
CA ALA A 94 0.37 -10.90 -0.10
C ALA A 94 1.07 -11.45 1.16
N ARG A 95 1.04 -12.77 1.36
CA ARG A 95 1.68 -13.44 2.50
C ARG A 95 3.21 -13.50 2.39
N ARG A 96 3.78 -13.60 1.18
CA ARG A 96 5.25 -13.57 0.99
C ARG A 96 5.83 -12.15 1.05
N LEU A 97 5.12 -11.14 0.57
CA LEU A 97 5.52 -9.74 0.70
C LEU A 97 5.61 -9.32 2.18
N THR A 98 4.59 -9.71 2.96
CA THR A 98 4.59 -9.52 4.41
C THR A 98 5.67 -10.35 5.11
N GLN A 99 6.01 -11.54 4.61
CA GLN A 99 7.03 -12.41 5.19
C GLN A 99 8.47 -11.97 4.90
N LYS A 100 8.74 -11.32 3.75
CA LYS A 100 10.07 -10.83 3.37
C LYS A 100 10.52 -9.65 4.24
N GLN A 101 9.57 -8.86 4.77
CA GLN A 101 9.82 -7.93 5.89
C GLN A 101 9.91 -8.71 7.21
N SER A 102 11.00 -9.46 7.36
CA SER A 102 11.28 -10.49 8.38
C SER A 102 11.23 -10.09 9.87
N ASN A 103 10.93 -8.82 10.17
CA ASN A 103 10.91 -8.27 11.54
C ASN A 103 9.50 -8.09 12.12
N ILE A 104 8.45 -8.09 11.29
CA ILE A 104 7.06 -7.81 11.71
C ILE A 104 6.50 -8.87 12.67
N PRO A 105 6.53 -10.19 12.36
CA PRO A 105 5.95 -11.19 13.25
C PRO A 105 6.74 -11.33 14.57
N LYS A 106 8.03 -10.96 14.56
CA LYS A 106 8.89 -11.01 15.76
C LYS A 106 8.54 -9.89 16.74
N LEU A 107 8.29 -8.67 16.25
CA LEU A 107 7.96 -7.52 17.11
C LEU A 107 6.52 -7.63 17.67
N ALA A 108 5.58 -8.13 16.87
CA ALA A 108 4.19 -8.36 17.30
C ALA A 108 4.08 -9.40 18.42
N ARG A 109 4.88 -10.47 18.37
CA ARG A 109 4.90 -11.51 19.41
C ARG A 109 5.31 -10.97 20.78
N ASN A 110 6.28 -10.06 20.82
CA ASN A 110 6.78 -9.49 22.06
C ASN A 110 5.78 -8.52 22.71
N TYR A 111 5.03 -7.75 21.92
CA TYR A 111 4.01 -6.82 22.41
C TYR A 111 2.93 -7.50 23.27
N ASN A 112 2.40 -8.63 22.80
CA ASN A 112 1.32 -9.34 23.49
C ASN A 112 1.74 -9.80 24.90
N ILE A 113 3.00 -10.22 25.08
CA ILE A 113 3.50 -10.69 26.38
C ILE A 113 3.44 -9.57 27.42
N PHE A 114 3.88 -8.35 27.07
CA PHE A 114 3.84 -7.21 27.99
C PHE A 114 2.42 -6.74 28.29
N HIS A 115 1.51 -6.82 27.31
CA HIS A 115 0.11 -6.47 27.48
C HIS A 115 -0.63 -7.45 28.42
N LEU A 116 -0.26 -8.75 28.38
CA LEU A 116 -0.78 -9.75 29.32
C LEU A 116 -0.16 -9.63 30.72
N LEU A 117 1.10 -9.16 30.82
CA LEU A 117 1.81 -9.06 32.10
C LEU A 117 1.24 -7.97 33.02
N GLN A 118 0.78 -6.85 32.47
CA GLN A 118 0.25 -5.72 33.23
C GLN A 118 -0.96 -6.09 34.13
N PRO A 119 -2.04 -6.74 33.65
CA PRO A 119 -3.16 -7.15 34.50
C PRO A 119 -2.77 -8.24 35.51
N VAL A 120 -1.78 -9.09 35.20
CA VAL A 120 -1.26 -10.10 36.14
C VAL A 120 -0.53 -9.45 37.30
N ALA A 121 0.35 -8.48 37.02
CA ALA A 121 1.05 -7.71 38.06
C ALA A 121 0.08 -6.88 38.91
N LEU A 122 -0.94 -6.30 38.27
CA LEU A 122 -2.02 -5.59 38.97
C LEU A 122 -2.83 -6.53 39.88
N GLY A 123 -3.14 -7.74 39.41
CA GLY A 123 -3.82 -8.77 40.21
C GLY A 123 -3.03 -9.20 41.45
N LEU A 124 -1.69 -9.31 41.33
CA LEU A 124 -0.82 -9.59 42.46
C LEU A 124 -0.82 -8.45 43.49
N LEU A 125 -0.81 -7.20 43.03
CA LEU A 125 -0.88 -6.03 43.90
C LEU A 125 -2.23 -5.93 44.63
N ILE A 126 -3.35 -6.21 43.96
CA ILE A 126 -4.68 -6.27 44.59
C ILE A 126 -4.73 -7.36 45.66
N ARG A 127 -4.11 -8.53 45.41
CA ARG A 127 -4.08 -9.65 46.37
C ARG A 127 -3.32 -9.33 47.65
N TYR A 128 -2.33 -8.45 47.59
CA TYR A 128 -1.60 -7.95 48.77
C TYR A 128 -2.49 -7.12 49.71
N PHE A 129 -3.39 -6.29 49.17
CA PHE A 129 -4.30 -5.47 49.98
C PHE A 129 -5.44 -6.26 50.65
N ARG A 130 -5.56 -7.56 50.38
CA ARG A 130 -6.56 -8.42 51.04
C ARG A 130 -6.11 -8.74 52.46
N TYR A 131 -7.05 -8.69 53.41
CA TYR A 131 -6.81 -8.86 54.86
C TYR A 131 -6.12 -10.19 55.24
N ASP A 132 -6.31 -11.24 54.44
CA ASP A 132 -5.82 -12.60 54.67
C ASP A 132 -4.66 -12.97 53.71
N SER A 133 -3.71 -12.06 53.49
CA SER A 133 -2.65 -12.26 52.50
C SER A 133 -1.30 -12.67 53.14
N PRO A 134 -0.68 -13.79 52.70
CA PRO A 134 0.66 -14.18 53.13
C PRO A 134 1.79 -13.42 52.39
N LEU A 135 1.44 -12.35 51.66
CA LEU A 135 2.34 -11.66 50.73
C LEU A 135 3.23 -10.63 51.47
N SER A 136 4.53 -10.63 51.17
CA SER A 136 5.47 -9.73 51.81
C SER A 136 5.41 -8.32 51.21
N LYS A 137 5.84 -7.31 51.99
CA LYS A 137 6.00 -5.92 51.49
C LYS A 137 6.91 -5.84 50.27
N ARG A 138 7.94 -6.71 50.20
CA ARG A 138 8.87 -6.78 49.06
C ARG A 138 8.14 -7.19 47.77
N ASP A 139 7.22 -8.14 47.84
CA ASP A 139 6.46 -8.62 46.69
C ASP A 139 5.51 -7.54 46.16
N ALA A 140 4.93 -6.74 47.06
CA ALA A 140 4.11 -5.60 46.70
C ALA A 140 4.90 -4.51 45.96
N TYR A 141 6.12 -4.18 46.44
CA TYR A 141 6.99 -3.23 45.73
C TYR A 141 7.42 -3.76 44.36
N LEU A 142 7.74 -5.05 44.25
CA LEU A 142 8.06 -5.68 42.96
C LEU A 142 6.88 -5.66 41.99
N ALA A 143 5.66 -5.93 42.48
CA ALA A 143 4.44 -5.87 41.68
C ALA A 143 4.16 -4.43 41.20
N ALA A 144 4.29 -3.43 42.06
CA ALA A 144 4.10 -2.01 41.71
C ALA A 144 5.13 -1.54 40.67
N LEU A 145 6.42 -1.91 40.84
CA LEU A 145 7.46 -1.65 39.84
C LEU A 145 7.16 -2.34 38.51
N GLY A 146 6.65 -3.58 38.54
CA GLY A 146 6.22 -4.30 37.35
C GLY A 146 5.12 -3.56 36.58
N VAL A 147 4.12 -3.01 37.27
CA VAL A 147 3.05 -2.21 36.64
C VAL A 147 3.61 -0.92 36.01
N GLY A 148 4.49 -0.19 36.71
CA GLY A 148 5.12 1.02 36.17
C GLY A 148 5.98 0.74 34.94
N MET A 149 6.82 -0.30 35.01
CA MET A 149 7.71 -0.71 33.92
C MET A 149 6.93 -1.18 32.69
N THR A 150 5.88 -1.98 32.87
CA THR A 150 5.03 -2.44 31.75
C THR A 150 4.30 -1.27 31.09
N SER A 151 3.80 -0.30 31.87
CA SER A 151 3.12 0.88 31.32
C SER A 151 4.01 1.74 30.41
N ILE A 152 5.32 1.80 30.67
CA ILE A 152 6.27 2.55 29.83
C ILE A 152 6.72 1.70 28.62
N MET A 153 6.89 0.39 28.81
CA MET A 153 7.38 -0.51 27.76
C MET A 153 6.34 -0.73 26.63
N ILE A 154 5.05 -0.75 26.97
CA ILE A 154 3.96 -0.94 26.00
C ILE A 154 3.98 0.11 24.87
N PRO A 155 3.94 1.43 25.13
CA PRO A 155 3.95 2.43 24.06
C PRO A 155 5.26 2.41 23.26
N ILE A 156 6.40 2.18 23.93
CA ILE A 156 7.72 2.00 23.32
C ILE A 156 7.67 0.93 22.22
N ILE A 157 7.03 -0.21 22.47
CA ILE A 157 6.92 -1.28 21.46
C ILE A 157 5.79 -1.01 20.45
N HIS A 158 4.68 -0.45 20.91
CA HIS A 158 3.47 -0.27 20.09
C HIS A 158 3.66 0.77 18.97
N HIS A 159 4.29 1.91 19.26
CA HIS A 159 4.48 2.99 18.28
C HIS A 159 5.27 2.56 17.03
N PRO A 160 6.46 1.95 17.12
CA PRO A 160 7.19 1.49 15.95
C PRO A 160 6.46 0.37 15.21
N TYR A 161 5.75 -0.50 15.93
CA TYR A 161 4.91 -1.54 15.31
C TYR A 161 3.78 -0.93 14.46
N PHE A 162 3.05 0.05 15.02
CA PHE A 162 1.95 0.70 14.31
C PHE A 162 2.43 1.54 13.13
N HIS A 163 3.54 2.27 13.28
CA HIS A 163 4.17 3.00 12.16
C HIS A 163 4.55 2.07 11.02
N PHE A 164 5.15 0.93 11.34
CA PHE A 164 5.46 -0.08 10.35
C PHE A 164 4.19 -0.56 9.63
N LEU A 165 3.13 -0.87 10.38
CA LEU A 165 1.86 -1.35 9.82
C LEU A 165 1.23 -0.32 8.87
N LEU A 166 1.26 0.97 9.23
CA LEU A 166 0.77 2.06 8.40
C LEU A 166 1.57 2.19 7.09
N LYS A 167 2.90 2.11 7.18
CA LYS A 167 3.77 2.17 5.99
C LYS A 167 3.52 1.02 5.03
N PHE A 168 3.39 -0.19 5.57
CA PHE A 168 3.05 -1.36 4.78
C PHE A 168 1.67 -1.22 4.12
N GLY A 169 0.66 -0.74 4.86
CA GLY A 169 -0.67 -0.51 4.30
C GLY A 169 -0.67 0.53 3.17
N LEU A 170 0.15 1.57 3.29
CA LEU A 170 0.30 2.59 2.24
C LEU A 170 0.97 2.01 0.98
N GLU A 171 2.05 1.23 1.13
CA GLU A 171 2.72 0.56 0.02
C GLU A 171 1.78 -0.43 -0.68
N LEU A 172 1.00 -1.21 0.09
CA LEU A 172 0.02 -2.15 -0.46
C LEU A 172 -1.07 -1.44 -1.27
N LYS A 173 -1.63 -0.35 -0.73
CA LYS A 173 -2.68 0.43 -1.40
C LYS A 173 -2.16 1.05 -2.69
N THR A 174 -1.01 1.72 -2.65
CA THR A 174 -0.40 2.37 -3.82
C THR A 174 -0.03 1.36 -4.90
N ALA A 175 0.56 0.22 -4.52
CA ALA A 175 0.87 -0.86 -5.45
C ALA A 175 -0.37 -1.41 -6.15
N CYS A 176 -1.44 -1.68 -5.40
CA CYS A 176 -2.71 -2.21 -5.93
C CYS A 176 -3.35 -1.22 -6.92
N SER A 177 -3.40 0.07 -6.58
CA SER A 177 -3.92 1.10 -7.49
C SER A 177 -3.14 1.18 -8.79
N GLY A 178 -1.80 1.15 -8.75
CA GLY A 178 -0.98 1.16 -9.97
C GLY A 178 -1.16 -0.09 -10.83
N MET A 179 -1.32 -1.27 -10.21
CA MET A 179 -1.62 -2.51 -10.95
C MET A 179 -2.97 -2.46 -11.66
N ILE A 180 -4.00 -1.93 -11.00
CA ILE A 180 -5.33 -1.77 -11.58
C ILE A 180 -5.24 -0.80 -12.77
N MET A 181 -4.58 0.35 -12.59
CA MET A 181 -4.42 1.34 -13.67
C MET A 181 -3.71 0.76 -14.90
N GLN A 182 -2.64 -0.04 -14.71
CA GLN A 182 -1.95 -0.70 -15.81
C GLN A 182 -2.85 -1.69 -16.55
N LYS A 183 -3.64 -2.50 -15.81
CA LYS A 183 -4.57 -3.46 -16.43
C LYS A 183 -5.71 -2.77 -17.18
N VAL A 184 -6.28 -1.73 -16.59
CA VAL A 184 -7.39 -0.95 -17.17
C VAL A 184 -6.92 -0.22 -18.42
N SER A 185 -5.73 0.39 -18.41
CA SER A 185 -5.15 1.06 -19.57
C SER A 185 -4.99 0.10 -20.77
N ILE A 186 -4.49 -1.11 -20.54
CA ILE A 186 -4.37 -2.15 -21.57
C ILE A 186 -5.74 -2.59 -22.09
N PHE A 187 -6.71 -2.74 -21.19
CA PHE A 187 -8.08 -3.14 -21.55
C PHE A 187 -8.76 -2.08 -22.45
N PHE A 188 -8.69 -0.80 -22.08
CA PHE A 188 -9.23 0.28 -22.90
C PHE A 188 -8.54 0.33 -24.26
N SER A 189 -7.21 0.25 -24.32
CA SER A 189 -6.46 0.24 -25.59
C SER A 189 -6.95 -0.88 -26.53
N LYS A 190 -7.22 -2.07 -26.00
CA LYS A 190 -7.80 -3.18 -26.78
C LYS A 190 -9.21 -2.89 -27.28
N ILE A 191 -10.08 -2.33 -26.44
CA ILE A 191 -11.44 -1.95 -26.86
C ILE A 191 -11.41 -0.91 -27.97
N TYR A 192 -10.58 0.13 -27.82
CA TYR A 192 -10.41 1.16 -28.85
C TYR A 192 -9.90 0.57 -30.17
N PHE A 193 -8.94 -0.35 -30.11
CA PHE A 193 -8.43 -1.05 -31.30
C PHE A 193 -9.50 -1.93 -31.96
N LEU A 194 -10.30 -2.67 -31.17
CA LEU A 194 -11.41 -3.47 -31.68
C LEU A 194 -12.49 -2.59 -32.33
N SER A 195 -12.85 -1.48 -31.70
CA SER A 195 -13.80 -0.51 -32.24
C SER A 195 -13.31 0.10 -33.57
N CYS A 196 -12.01 0.43 -33.68
CA CYS A 196 -11.42 0.88 -34.95
C CYS A 196 -11.40 -0.21 -36.02
N ARG A 197 -11.10 -1.46 -35.65
CA ARG A 197 -11.12 -2.61 -36.56
C ARG A 197 -12.52 -2.90 -37.09
N GLU A 198 -13.54 -2.75 -36.26
CA GLU A 198 -14.94 -2.93 -36.66
C GLU A 198 -15.39 -1.79 -37.60
N ARG A 199 -15.02 -0.54 -37.30
CA ARG A 199 -15.30 0.62 -38.16
C ARG A 199 -14.66 0.52 -39.55
N SER A 200 -13.42 0.00 -39.64
CA SER A 200 -12.76 -0.26 -40.94
C SER A 200 -13.35 -1.44 -41.71
N ARG A 201 -13.96 -2.44 -41.04
CA ARG A 201 -14.75 -3.49 -41.71
C ARG A 201 -16.03 -2.94 -42.32
N PHE A 202 -16.77 -2.10 -41.59
CA PHE A 202 -18.00 -1.48 -42.12
C PHE A 202 -17.73 -0.56 -43.33
N SER A 203 -16.62 0.19 -43.33
CA SER A 203 -16.22 1.01 -44.48
C SER A 203 -15.93 0.18 -45.74
N LYS A 204 -15.45 -1.07 -45.62
CA LYS A 204 -15.22 -1.96 -46.77
C LYS A 204 -16.51 -2.60 -47.30
N ILE A 205 -17.52 -2.78 -46.45
CA ILE A 205 -18.81 -3.36 -46.84
C ILE A 205 -19.70 -2.32 -47.53
N ALA A 206 -19.63 -1.04 -47.12
CA ALA A 206 -20.38 0.06 -47.73
C ALA A 206 -19.91 0.48 -49.15
N LEU A 207 -18.85 -0.17 -49.67
CA LEU A 207 -18.36 0.02 -51.05
C LEU A 207 -18.96 -0.96 -52.05
N HIS A 208 -19.91 -1.82 -51.64
CA HIS A 208 -20.73 -2.60 -52.56
C HIS A 208 -22.06 -1.84 -52.78
N PRO A 209 -22.27 -1.20 -53.95
CA PRO A 209 -23.43 -0.35 -54.17
C PRO A 209 -24.62 -1.24 -54.54
N GLU A 210 -25.63 -1.32 -53.69
CA GLU A 210 -27.03 -1.43 -54.09
C GLU A 210 -27.85 -0.84 -52.94
N GLY A 211 -28.72 0.12 -53.29
CA GLY A 211 -29.09 1.24 -52.43
C GLY A 211 -29.79 0.91 -51.11
N ILE A 212 -29.49 1.73 -50.08
CA ILE A 212 -30.39 2.17 -49.00
C ILE A 212 -29.81 3.51 -48.47
N GLU A 213 -30.70 4.47 -48.24
CA GLU A 213 -30.44 5.88 -47.88
C GLU A 213 -29.52 6.08 -46.65
N PRO A 214 -28.75 7.18 -46.59
CA PRO A 214 -27.85 7.46 -45.48
C PRO A 214 -28.61 8.04 -44.28
N LEU A 215 -28.80 7.21 -43.25
CA LEU A 215 -29.22 7.68 -41.93
C LEU A 215 -28.04 8.40 -41.27
N LEU A 216 -28.13 9.73 -41.28
CA LEU A 216 -27.32 10.67 -40.52
C LEU A 216 -27.06 10.14 -39.09
N PHE A 217 -25.83 9.75 -38.78
CA PHE A 217 -25.35 9.74 -37.40
C PHE A 217 -24.12 10.62 -37.30
N ALA A 218 -24.42 11.88 -36.98
CA ALA A 218 -23.49 12.89 -36.55
C ALA A 218 -22.72 12.40 -35.30
N SER A 219 -21.42 12.21 -35.45
CA SER A 219 -20.45 12.59 -34.42
C SER A 219 -19.07 12.64 -35.08
N GLY A 220 -18.74 13.83 -35.56
CA GLY A 220 -17.38 14.17 -35.92
C GLY A 220 -16.49 14.10 -34.68
N GLN A 221 -15.62 13.09 -34.63
CA GLN A 221 -14.37 13.17 -33.89
C GLN A 221 -13.28 12.67 -34.82
N MET A 222 -12.47 13.64 -35.26
CA MET A 222 -11.18 13.45 -35.90
C MET A 222 -10.35 12.47 -35.08
N CYS A 223 -9.93 11.36 -35.69
CA CYS A 223 -8.87 10.51 -35.16
C CYS A 223 -7.57 11.31 -35.15
N TYR A 224 -7.26 11.95 -34.01
CA TYR A 224 -5.89 12.38 -33.76
C TYR A 224 -5.05 11.13 -33.51
N TYR A 225 -4.17 10.82 -34.46
CA TYR A 225 -3.08 9.88 -34.28
C TYR A 225 -2.18 10.41 -33.15
N TYR A 226 -2.22 9.79 -31.97
CA TYR A 226 -1.03 9.74 -31.13
C TYR A 226 -0.23 8.51 -31.58
N THR A 227 0.66 8.74 -32.53
CA THR A 227 1.85 7.90 -32.73
C THR A 227 2.65 7.94 -31.44
N THR A 228 2.41 6.99 -30.54
CA THR A 228 3.51 6.49 -29.71
C THR A 228 4.32 5.56 -30.61
N ASP A 229 5.27 6.15 -31.33
CA ASP A 229 6.37 5.39 -31.92
C ASP A 229 7.11 4.66 -30.79
N PRO A 230 7.28 3.34 -30.87
CA PRO A 230 8.34 2.65 -30.17
C PRO A 230 9.48 2.46 -31.18
N LEU A 231 10.34 3.48 -31.31
CA LEU A 231 11.63 3.33 -31.99
C LEU A 231 12.74 3.99 -31.17
N LEU A 232 13.76 3.15 -30.92
CA LEU A 232 15.05 3.35 -30.26
C LEU A 232 15.09 3.36 -28.72
#